data_AF-A0A7K0BSH9-F1
#
_entry.id   AF-A0A7K0BSH9-F1
#
_cell.length_a   1.000
_cell.length_b   1.000
_cell.length_c   1.000
_cell.angle_alpha   90.00
_cell.angle_beta   90.00
_cell.angle_gamma   90.00
#
_symmetry.space_group_name_H-M   'P 1'
#
loop_
_entity.id
_entity.type
_entity.pdbx_description
1 polymer ?
#
loop_
_entity_poly.entity_id
_entity_poly.type
_entity_poly.pdbx_seq_one_letter_code
_entity_poly.pdbx_strand_id
1 'polypeptide(L)'
;MTAGSEPRPLSEIASDNGLNMSDVAAFSGLDESTVFRLWDNAGWLDRVSGRSLQSLISSVPGIAEYSMAHSLVKRRDALIGRLDDAGLSVDRAALERSAVAPQHLLNALEAALCIVRGDSSQKVSSYLARFWGQEQDQALGELYTHENGLLLNPHRLVEASRDLAPRLNRKAYSFHSILALNILTHQVSKVAGTPDPDLSHDGPERRTAFMMRGVVMGALISSNDVELAERYRRELDRTPIYAALEEWSFPTYTRDGRISSDFTLPSSLLLRNTAQEVLREIESYNDAYVYYLVSTYIPLALRRDPTFGSRLAELVAALERRGAGQRDRRIREACNALVKRLKGMS
;
A
#
# COMPACT_ATOMS: atom_id res chain seq x y z
N MET A 1 24.49 0.97 -7.64
CA MET A 1 25.63 0.86 -6.70
C MET A 1 25.38 -0.34 -5.80
N THR A 2 26.07 -1.45 -6.07
CA THR A 2 25.91 -2.76 -5.43
C THR A 2 27.03 -2.99 -4.41
N ALA A 3 27.09 -2.16 -3.37
CA ALA A 3 28.00 -2.35 -2.24
C ALA A 3 27.12 -2.50 -0.99
N GLY A 4 26.86 -3.73 -0.55
CA GLY A 4 26.07 -3.96 0.68
C GLY A 4 25.43 -5.32 0.89
N SER A 5 25.64 -6.31 0.01
CA SER A 5 25.04 -7.64 0.18
C SER A 5 25.83 -8.55 1.12
N GLU A 6 27.15 -8.40 1.20
CA GLU A 6 27.99 -9.26 2.03
C GLU A 6 28.18 -8.66 3.43
N PRO A 7 28.12 -9.47 4.50
CA PRO A 7 28.44 -9.02 5.84
C PRO A 7 29.88 -8.47 5.89
N ARG A 8 30.03 -7.21 6.29
CA ARG A 8 31.32 -6.51 6.47
C ARG A 8 31.69 -6.44 7.95
N PRO A 9 32.97 -6.67 8.31
CA PRO A 9 33.45 -6.41 9.65
C PRO A 9 33.40 -4.91 9.97
N LEU A 10 33.34 -4.57 11.27
CA LEU A 10 33.32 -3.19 11.74
C LEU A 10 34.57 -2.42 11.27
N SER A 11 35.71 -3.12 11.22
CA SER A 11 37.00 -2.59 10.77
C SER A 11 36.97 -2.03 9.36
N GLU A 12 36.27 -2.71 8.44
CA GLU A 12 36.17 -2.29 7.04
C GLU A 12 35.35 -1.00 6.90
N ILE A 13 34.21 -0.90 7.58
CA ILE A 13 33.33 0.27 7.54
C ILE A 13 34.00 1.49 8.19
N ALA A 14 34.70 1.27 9.31
CA ALA A 14 35.47 2.30 9.98
C ALA A 14 36.66 2.77 9.11
N SER A 15 37.35 1.85 8.45
CA SER A 15 38.50 2.15 7.58
C SER A 15 38.10 2.95 6.34
N ASP A 16 36.91 2.74 5.77
CA ASP A 16 36.36 3.58 4.68
C ASP A 16 36.31 5.07 5.06
N ASN A 17 36.24 5.36 6.37
CA ASN A 17 36.19 6.71 6.94
C ASN A 17 37.51 7.12 7.59
N GLY A 18 38.59 6.35 7.38
CA GLY A 18 39.91 6.61 7.95
C GLY A 18 40.02 6.39 9.46
N LEU A 19 39.09 5.62 10.06
CA LEU A 19 39.04 5.36 11.49
C LEU A 19 39.69 4.01 11.84
N ASN A 20 40.53 4.01 12.87
CA ASN A 20 41.06 2.79 13.48
C ASN A 20 40.24 2.38 14.72
N MET A 21 40.61 1.25 15.33
CA MET A 21 39.90 0.69 16.49
C MET A 21 39.85 1.64 17.69
N SER A 22 40.96 2.34 17.97
CA SER A 22 41.05 3.30 19.07
C SER A 22 40.18 4.54 18.82
N ASP A 23 40.12 5.02 17.57
CA ASP A 23 39.22 6.11 17.19
C ASP A 23 37.75 5.72 17.41
N VAL A 24 37.38 4.50 17.00
CA VAL A 24 36.03 3.98 17.19
C VAL A 24 35.68 3.82 18.67
N ALA A 25 36.61 3.34 19.51
CA ALA A 25 36.40 3.27 20.96
C ALA A 25 36.22 4.67 21.57
N ALA A 26 37.08 5.62 21.21
CA ALA A 26 37.03 6.99 21.70
C ALA A 26 35.73 7.72 21.32
N PHE A 27 35.31 7.61 20.05
CA PHE A 27 34.11 8.31 19.56
C PHE A 27 32.82 7.68 20.03
N SER A 28 32.74 6.34 20.07
CA SER A 28 31.53 5.64 20.51
C SER A 28 31.37 5.57 22.03
N GLY A 29 32.43 5.87 22.80
CA GLY A 29 32.44 5.70 24.25
C GLY A 29 32.38 4.23 24.70
N LEU A 30 32.69 3.29 23.81
CA LEU A 30 32.76 1.87 24.11
C LEU A 30 34.18 1.49 24.56
N ASP A 31 34.27 0.55 25.51
CA ASP A 31 35.56 -0.03 25.90
C ASP A 31 36.26 -0.64 24.68
N GLU A 32 37.58 -0.48 24.58
CA GLU A 32 38.38 -1.05 23.49
C GLU A 32 38.21 -2.56 23.39
N SER A 33 38.04 -3.27 24.52
CA SER A 33 37.77 -4.72 24.54
C SER A 33 36.42 -5.08 23.89
N THR A 34 35.44 -4.17 23.93
CA THR A 34 34.16 -4.34 23.23
C THR A 34 34.32 -4.10 21.74
N VAL A 35 35.03 -3.03 21.35
CA VAL A 35 35.31 -2.75 19.93
C VAL A 35 36.13 -3.89 19.32
N PHE A 36 37.17 -4.36 20.00
CA PHE A 36 38.02 -5.48 19.57
C PHE A 36 37.22 -6.76 19.26
N ARG A 37 36.22 -7.10 20.08
CA ARG A 37 35.34 -8.27 19.83
C ARG A 37 34.47 -8.13 18.58
N LEU A 38 34.16 -6.90 18.17
CA LEU A 38 33.34 -6.59 17.00
C LEU A 38 34.19 -6.34 15.75
N TRP A 39 35.45 -5.91 15.93
CA TRP A 39 36.31 -5.31 14.92
C TRP A 39 36.38 -6.12 13.63
N ASP A 40 36.82 -7.38 13.70
CA ASP A 40 36.99 -8.26 12.53
C ASP A 40 35.88 -9.31 12.39
N ASN A 41 34.78 -9.16 13.13
CA ASN A 41 33.67 -10.09 13.09
C ASN A 41 32.61 -9.62 12.09
N ALA A 42 32.52 -10.25 10.92
CA ALA A 42 31.52 -9.90 9.89
C ALA A 42 30.04 -10.00 10.37
N GLY A 43 29.77 -10.82 11.40
CA GLY A 43 28.45 -10.95 12.04
C GLY A 43 28.27 -10.08 13.29
N TRP A 44 29.05 -9.00 13.44
CA TRP A 44 29.04 -8.17 14.65
C TRP A 44 27.68 -7.52 14.94
N LEU A 45 26.89 -7.18 13.91
CA LEU A 45 25.56 -6.58 14.05
C LEU A 45 24.57 -7.46 14.83
N ASP A 46 24.72 -8.78 14.77
CA ASP A 46 23.85 -9.72 15.51
C ASP A 46 24.27 -9.91 16.97
N ARG A 47 25.47 -9.46 17.33
CA ARG A 47 26.08 -9.68 18.66
C ARG A 47 26.17 -8.41 19.49
N VAL A 48 26.06 -7.25 18.85
CA VAL A 48 26.16 -5.96 19.52
C VAL A 48 24.87 -5.67 20.31
N SER A 49 25.01 -5.13 21.52
CA SER A 49 23.85 -4.71 22.32
C SER A 49 23.17 -3.49 21.69
N GLY A 50 21.86 -3.30 21.91
CA GLY A 50 21.14 -2.14 21.35
C GLY A 50 21.74 -0.78 21.77
N ARG A 51 22.26 -0.67 23.00
CA ARG A 51 22.94 0.55 23.48
C ARG A 51 24.26 0.77 22.75
N SER A 52 25.05 -0.28 22.59
CA SER A 52 26.34 -0.20 21.88
C SER A 52 26.14 0.11 20.40
N LEU A 53 25.13 -0.50 19.76
CA LEU A 53 24.77 -0.20 18.38
C LEU A 53 24.35 1.26 18.22
N GLN A 54 23.51 1.78 19.11
CA GLN A 54 23.10 3.19 19.07
C GLN A 54 24.31 4.14 19.19
N SER A 55 25.27 3.79 20.04
CA SER A 55 26.49 4.59 20.26
C SER A 55 27.44 4.54 19.05
N LEU A 56 27.51 3.41 18.35
CA LEU A 56 28.23 3.29 17.08
C LEU A 56 27.53 4.06 15.96
N ILE A 57 26.20 3.92 15.83
CA ILE A 57 25.38 4.65 14.84
C ILE A 57 25.51 6.17 15.01
N SER A 58 25.54 6.67 16.24
CA SER A 58 25.62 8.12 16.48
C SER A 58 27.00 8.72 16.25
N SER A 59 28.06 7.91 16.27
CA SER A 59 29.43 8.42 16.45
C SER A 59 30.43 7.93 15.42
N VAL A 60 30.08 6.89 14.65
CA VAL A 60 30.95 6.30 13.62
C VAL A 60 30.24 6.42 12.26
N PRO A 61 30.76 7.24 11.33
CA PRO A 61 30.18 7.38 10.00
C PRO A 61 30.07 6.04 9.26
N GLY A 62 29.01 5.88 8.47
CA GLY A 62 28.75 4.66 7.68
C GLY A 62 28.07 3.52 8.44
N ILE A 63 28.05 3.55 9.78
CA ILE A 63 27.41 2.49 10.57
C ILE A 63 25.88 2.53 10.45
N ALA A 64 25.28 3.72 10.42
CA ALA A 64 23.84 3.86 10.28
C ALA A 64 23.35 3.28 8.94
N GLU A 65 24.02 3.69 7.85
CA GLU A 65 23.73 3.27 6.48
C GLU A 65 23.95 1.76 6.31
N TYR A 66 25.09 1.24 6.80
CA TYR A 66 25.38 -0.18 6.76
C TYR A 66 24.36 -0.99 7.57
N SER A 67 24.06 -0.58 8.81
CA SER A 67 23.10 -1.29 9.66
C SER A 67 21.72 -1.37 9.01
N MET A 68 21.25 -0.28 8.38
CA MET A 68 19.98 -0.27 7.67
C MET A 68 20.00 -1.16 6.44
N ALA A 69 21.01 -1.02 5.58
CA ALA A 69 21.13 -1.80 4.35
C ALA A 69 21.27 -3.31 4.64
N HIS A 70 22.15 -3.68 5.56
CA HIS A 70 22.37 -5.07 5.96
C HIS A 70 21.10 -5.69 6.58
N SER A 71 20.39 -4.95 7.43
CA SER A 71 19.15 -5.45 8.04
C SER A 71 18.06 -5.71 7.00
N LEU A 72 17.95 -4.86 5.97
CA LEU A 72 17.01 -5.05 4.87
C LEU A 72 17.37 -6.29 4.03
N VAL A 73 18.65 -6.45 3.67
CA VAL A 73 19.14 -7.62 2.90
C VAL A 73 18.91 -8.91 3.68
N LYS A 74 19.31 -8.95 4.96
CA LYS A 74 19.11 -10.12 5.81
C LYS A 74 17.63 -10.48 5.96
N ARG A 75 16.77 -9.49 6.19
CA ARG A 75 15.31 -9.70 6.28
C ARG A 75 14.75 -10.22 4.95
N ARG A 76 15.18 -9.65 3.82
CA ARG A 76 14.79 -10.08 2.47
C ARG A 76 15.13 -11.55 2.25
N ASP A 77 16.38 -11.93 2.46
CA ASP A 77 16.87 -13.27 2.15
C ASP A 77 16.18 -14.32 3.05
N ALA A 78 15.99 -14.00 4.34
CA ALA A 78 15.22 -14.84 5.25
C ALA A 78 13.74 -14.97 4.85
N LEU A 79 13.10 -13.89 4.40
CA LEU A 79 11.71 -13.93 3.94
C LEU A 79 11.56 -14.74 2.65
N ILE A 80 12.47 -14.57 1.69
CA ILE A 80 12.45 -15.35 0.43
C ILE A 80 12.56 -16.84 0.74
N GLY A 81 13.50 -17.26 1.59
CA GLY A 81 13.61 -18.68 1.97
C GLY A 81 12.33 -19.20 2.63
N ARG A 82 11.76 -18.45 3.59
CA ARG A 82 10.54 -18.85 4.30
C ARG A 82 9.29 -18.89 3.41
N LEU A 83 9.24 -18.06 2.37
CA LEU A 83 8.18 -18.05 1.37
C LEU A 83 8.30 -19.24 0.43
N ASP A 84 9.52 -19.56 -0.01
CA ASP A 84 9.80 -20.74 -0.83
C ASP A 84 9.42 -22.04 -0.08
N ASP A 85 9.78 -22.13 1.21
CA ASP A 85 9.33 -23.23 2.11
C ASP A 85 7.79 -23.30 2.22
N ALA A 86 7.12 -22.16 2.10
CA ALA A 86 5.66 -22.07 2.10
C ALA A 86 5.06 -22.20 0.69
N GLY A 87 5.87 -22.57 -0.32
CA GLY A 87 5.51 -22.75 -1.72
C GLY A 87 5.06 -21.48 -2.43
N LEU A 88 5.64 -20.33 -2.06
CA LEU A 88 5.55 -19.07 -2.79
C LEU A 88 6.95 -18.65 -3.27
N SER A 89 7.26 -18.91 -4.54
CA SER A 89 8.56 -18.53 -5.11
C SER A 89 8.55 -17.06 -5.54
N VAL A 90 9.50 -16.28 -4.99
CA VAL A 90 9.67 -14.84 -5.25
C VAL A 90 10.55 -14.64 -6.49
N ASP A 91 10.11 -13.79 -7.42
CA ASP A 91 10.96 -13.30 -8.51
C ASP A 91 11.93 -12.26 -7.95
N ARG A 92 13.19 -12.67 -7.74
CA ARG A 92 14.26 -11.80 -7.22
C ARG A 92 14.56 -10.63 -8.15
N ALA A 93 14.49 -10.85 -9.46
CA ALA A 93 14.81 -9.82 -10.43
C ALA A 93 13.68 -8.78 -10.50
N ALA A 94 12.42 -9.19 -10.36
CA ALA A 94 11.30 -8.27 -10.19
C ALA A 94 11.42 -7.48 -8.87
N LEU A 95 11.75 -8.15 -7.77
CA LEU A 95 11.94 -7.51 -6.47
C LEU A 95 13.04 -6.44 -6.48
N GLU A 96 14.14 -6.67 -7.20
CA GLU A 96 15.24 -5.71 -7.32
C GLU A 96 14.94 -4.53 -8.27
N ARG A 97 14.07 -4.75 -9.27
CA ARG A 97 13.68 -3.70 -10.24
C ARG A 97 12.46 -2.88 -9.81
N SER A 98 11.73 -3.32 -8.77
CA SER A 98 10.53 -2.62 -8.32
C SER A 98 10.87 -1.18 -7.91
N ALA A 99 10.01 -0.24 -8.33
CA ALA A 99 10.11 1.17 -7.95
C ALA A 99 9.55 1.44 -6.55
N VAL A 100 8.92 0.45 -5.92
CA VAL A 100 8.31 0.58 -4.59
C VAL A 100 9.39 0.51 -3.51
N ALA A 101 9.23 1.29 -2.45
CA ALA A 101 10.15 1.31 -1.33
C ALA A 101 10.37 -0.12 -0.77
N PRO A 102 11.62 -0.60 -0.61
CA PRO A 102 11.92 -1.98 -0.21
C PRO A 102 11.20 -2.42 1.07
N GLN A 103 11.04 -1.53 2.04
CA GLN A 103 10.36 -1.83 3.29
C GLN A 103 8.88 -2.20 3.09
N HIS A 104 8.19 -1.61 2.12
CA HIS A 104 6.81 -1.94 1.78
C HIS A 104 6.73 -3.31 1.11
N LEU A 105 7.66 -3.62 0.20
CA LEU A 105 7.74 -4.94 -0.43
C LEU A 105 8.02 -6.05 0.59
N LEU A 106 8.97 -5.83 1.52
CA LEU A 106 9.27 -6.80 2.58
C LEU A 106 8.08 -7.00 3.53
N ASN A 107 7.33 -5.94 3.84
CA ASN A 107 6.10 -6.07 4.62
C ASN A 107 5.04 -6.88 3.86
N ALA A 108 4.92 -6.68 2.54
CA ALA A 108 3.97 -7.39 1.70
C ALA A 108 4.31 -8.89 1.66
N LEU A 109 5.59 -9.22 1.44
CA LEU A 109 6.10 -10.60 1.46
C LEU A 109 5.83 -11.28 2.81
N GLU A 110 6.01 -10.56 3.92
CA GLU A 110 5.69 -11.10 5.25
C GLU A 110 4.18 -11.28 5.47
N ALA A 111 3.35 -10.39 4.95
CA ALA A 111 1.89 -10.54 5.00
C ALA A 111 1.44 -11.78 4.19
N ALA A 112 1.97 -11.97 2.98
CA ALA A 112 1.69 -13.15 2.15
C ALA A 112 2.12 -14.44 2.85
N LEU A 113 3.28 -14.45 3.50
CA LEU A 113 3.72 -15.59 4.30
C LEU A 113 2.75 -15.92 5.42
N CYS A 114 2.25 -14.92 6.15
CA CYS A 114 1.27 -15.13 7.23
C CYS A 114 -0.06 -15.67 6.67
N ILE A 115 -0.52 -15.18 5.52
CA ILE A 115 -1.75 -15.64 4.85
C ILE A 115 -1.61 -17.12 4.46
N VAL A 116 -0.55 -17.49 3.72
CA VAL A 116 -0.38 -18.85 3.21
C VAL A 116 -0.08 -19.88 4.29
N ARG A 117 0.56 -19.48 5.40
CA ARG A 117 0.73 -20.35 6.58
C ARG A 117 -0.57 -20.56 7.36
N GLY A 118 -1.63 -19.82 7.05
CA GLY A 118 -2.89 -19.88 7.77
C GLY A 118 -2.80 -19.36 9.19
N ASP A 119 -1.90 -18.41 9.46
CA ASP A 119 -1.69 -17.80 10.77
C ASP A 119 -3.00 -17.24 11.36
N SER A 120 -3.00 -16.95 12.67
CA SER A 120 -4.19 -16.46 13.37
C SER A 120 -4.71 -15.16 12.72
N SER A 121 -6.04 -15.02 12.65
CA SER A 121 -6.71 -13.84 12.09
C SER A 121 -6.17 -12.53 12.69
N GLN A 122 -5.88 -12.50 13.99
CA GLN A 122 -5.32 -11.31 14.66
C GLN A 122 -3.94 -10.93 14.10
N LYS A 123 -3.05 -11.92 13.94
CA LYS A 123 -1.72 -11.69 13.39
C LYS A 123 -1.83 -11.20 11.95
N VAL A 124 -2.61 -11.88 11.11
CA VAL A 124 -2.78 -11.47 9.71
C VAL A 124 -3.41 -10.08 9.61
N SER A 125 -4.43 -9.75 10.42
CA SER A 125 -5.01 -8.40 10.46
C SER A 125 -3.98 -7.33 10.81
N SER A 126 -3.07 -7.60 11.75
CA SER A 126 -2.04 -6.63 12.15
C SER A 126 -1.04 -6.30 11.05
N TYR A 127 -0.80 -7.25 10.13
CA TYR A 127 0.02 -7.02 8.93
C TYR A 127 -0.79 -6.32 7.85
N LEU A 128 -1.97 -6.84 7.52
CA LEU A 128 -2.79 -6.33 6.41
C LEU A 128 -3.28 -4.89 6.63
N ALA A 129 -3.62 -4.50 7.86
CA ALA A 129 -4.09 -3.13 8.12
C ALA A 129 -3.07 -2.03 7.77
N ARG A 130 -1.77 -2.38 7.67
CA ARG A 130 -0.69 -1.44 7.29
C ARG A 130 -0.73 -1.04 5.82
N PHE A 131 -1.50 -1.77 5.01
CA PHE A 131 -1.61 -1.53 3.57
C PHE A 131 -2.72 -0.54 3.20
N TRP A 132 -3.34 0.10 4.19
CA TRP A 132 -4.16 1.28 3.94
C TRP A 132 -3.27 2.50 3.64
N GLY A 133 -2.91 2.63 2.38
CA GLY A 133 -2.23 3.79 1.80
C GLY A 133 -1.60 3.47 0.46
N GLN A 134 -1.42 4.48 -0.39
CA GLN A 134 -1.05 4.30 -1.80
C GLN A 134 0.16 3.38 -2.04
N GLU A 135 1.34 3.77 -1.55
CA GLU A 135 2.57 3.00 -1.78
C GLU A 135 2.52 1.61 -1.15
N GLN A 136 1.78 1.48 -0.04
CA GLN A 136 1.63 0.19 0.62
C GLN A 136 0.70 -0.72 -0.19
N ASP A 137 -0.48 -0.26 -0.59
CA ASP A 137 -1.40 -1.03 -1.42
C ASP A 137 -0.75 -1.43 -2.76
N GLN A 138 0.04 -0.55 -3.37
CA GLN A 138 0.84 -0.88 -4.54
C GLN A 138 1.81 -2.06 -4.25
N ALA A 139 2.56 -1.99 -3.14
CA ALA A 139 3.46 -3.07 -2.73
C ALA A 139 2.73 -4.42 -2.54
N LEU A 140 1.54 -4.39 -1.95
CA LEU A 140 0.72 -5.58 -1.77
C LEU A 140 0.21 -6.10 -3.12
N GLY A 141 -0.26 -5.20 -3.99
CA GLY A 141 -0.76 -5.52 -5.32
C GLY A 141 0.26 -6.20 -6.23
N GLU A 142 1.55 -5.87 -6.11
CA GLU A 142 2.62 -6.55 -6.87
C GLU A 142 2.72 -8.05 -6.56
N LEU A 143 2.25 -8.52 -5.39
CA LEU A 143 2.19 -9.95 -5.05
C LEU A 143 1.02 -10.69 -5.70
N TYR A 144 -0.03 -9.96 -6.07
CA TYR A 144 -1.23 -10.52 -6.69
C TYR A 144 -1.22 -10.40 -8.23
N THR A 145 -0.24 -9.70 -8.78
CA THR A 145 -0.09 -9.51 -10.23
C THR A 145 0.48 -10.78 -10.88
N HIS A 146 -0.17 -11.24 -11.95
CA HIS A 146 0.25 -12.45 -12.69
C HIS A 146 1.44 -12.21 -13.63
N GLU A 147 1.47 -11.06 -14.30
CA GLU A 147 2.53 -10.70 -15.25
C GLU A 147 3.44 -9.64 -14.65
N ASN A 148 4.76 -9.89 -14.63
CA ASN A 148 5.74 -8.97 -14.05
C ASN A 148 5.50 -8.64 -12.56
N GLY A 149 4.78 -9.51 -11.84
CA GLY A 149 4.60 -9.41 -10.40
C GLY A 149 5.82 -9.89 -9.61
N LEU A 150 5.75 -9.77 -8.28
CA LEU A 150 6.82 -10.19 -7.37
C LEU A 150 6.86 -11.69 -7.11
N LEU A 151 5.75 -12.39 -7.34
CA LEU A 151 5.67 -13.84 -7.21
C LEU A 151 5.68 -14.47 -8.59
N LEU A 152 6.46 -15.53 -8.78
CA LEU A 152 6.47 -16.29 -10.04
C LEU A 152 5.11 -16.94 -10.32
N ASN A 153 4.37 -17.28 -9.27
CA ASN A 153 3.00 -17.76 -9.36
C ASN A 153 2.18 -17.27 -8.14
N PRO A 154 1.28 -16.29 -8.31
CA PRO A 154 0.48 -15.77 -7.19
C PRO A 154 -0.72 -16.67 -6.82
N HIS A 155 -1.03 -17.71 -7.59
CA HIS A 155 -2.25 -18.51 -7.43
C HIS A 155 -2.46 -19.02 -5.99
N ARG A 156 -1.41 -19.55 -5.37
CA ARG A 156 -1.50 -20.05 -3.98
C ARG A 156 -1.84 -18.95 -2.97
N LEU A 157 -1.31 -17.74 -3.18
CA LEU A 157 -1.65 -16.58 -2.35
C LEU A 157 -3.10 -16.15 -2.57
N VAL A 158 -3.57 -16.13 -3.82
CA VAL A 158 -4.96 -15.79 -4.17
C VAL A 158 -5.94 -16.75 -3.49
N GLU A 159 -5.72 -18.06 -3.62
CA GLU A 159 -6.58 -19.08 -2.99
C GLU A 159 -6.56 -18.98 -1.46
N ALA A 160 -5.38 -18.87 -0.85
CA ALA A 160 -5.28 -18.69 0.60
C ALA A 160 -5.97 -17.40 1.09
N SER A 161 -5.99 -16.36 0.25
CA SER A 161 -6.67 -15.09 0.55
C SER A 161 -8.20 -15.25 0.50
N ARG A 162 -8.72 -15.97 -0.50
CA ARG A 162 -10.15 -16.32 -0.61
C ARG A 162 -10.61 -17.12 0.60
N ASP A 163 -9.85 -18.14 1.01
CA ASP A 163 -10.16 -18.95 2.19
C ASP A 163 -10.10 -18.15 3.51
N LEU A 164 -9.19 -17.17 3.58
CA LEU A 164 -9.00 -16.35 4.77
C LEU A 164 -10.11 -15.29 4.95
N ALA A 165 -10.63 -14.73 3.86
CA ALA A 165 -11.57 -13.61 3.94
C ALA A 165 -12.82 -13.92 4.78
N PRO A 166 -13.51 -15.07 4.64
CA PRO A 166 -14.63 -15.45 5.52
C PRO A 166 -14.25 -15.56 6.99
N ARG A 167 -13.02 -16.04 7.29
CA ARG A 167 -12.52 -16.16 8.68
C ARG A 167 -12.27 -14.80 9.32
N LEU A 168 -11.69 -13.86 8.55
CA LEU A 168 -11.50 -12.48 9.00
C LEU A 168 -12.85 -11.81 9.23
N ASN A 169 -13.82 -12.06 8.36
CA ASN A 169 -15.18 -11.54 8.50
C ASN A 169 -15.85 -11.98 9.80
N ARG A 170 -15.80 -13.27 10.17
CA ARG A 170 -16.39 -13.74 11.44
C ARG A 170 -15.76 -13.12 12.69
N LYS A 171 -14.55 -12.56 12.58
CA LYS A 171 -13.76 -12.02 13.70
C LYS A 171 -13.43 -10.52 13.58
N ALA A 172 -14.03 -9.81 12.63
CA ALA A 172 -13.75 -8.40 12.39
C ALA A 172 -14.48 -7.47 13.38
N TYR A 173 -14.12 -7.58 14.66
CA TYR A 173 -14.60 -6.73 15.74
C TYR A 173 -13.69 -5.52 15.98
N SER A 174 -12.45 -5.59 15.50
CA SER A 174 -11.49 -4.48 15.61
C SER A 174 -11.41 -3.69 14.31
N PHE A 175 -11.13 -2.40 14.42
CA PHE A 175 -10.90 -1.53 13.26
C PHE A 175 -9.79 -2.08 12.33
N HIS A 176 -8.70 -2.62 12.89
CA HIS A 176 -7.63 -3.24 12.12
C HIS A 176 -8.10 -4.46 11.33
N SER A 177 -8.98 -5.28 11.90
CA SER A 177 -9.56 -6.43 11.20
C SER A 177 -10.52 -6.01 10.09
N ILE A 178 -11.24 -4.91 10.28
CA ILE A 178 -12.08 -4.31 9.24
C ILE A 178 -11.21 -3.78 8.08
N LEU A 179 -10.17 -2.99 8.37
CA LEU A 179 -9.19 -2.55 7.36
C LEU A 179 -8.56 -3.74 6.62
N ALA A 180 -8.07 -4.73 7.36
CA ALA A 180 -7.45 -5.90 6.79
C ALA A 180 -8.37 -6.67 5.85
N LEU A 181 -9.64 -6.85 6.23
CA LEU A 181 -10.61 -7.53 5.38
C LEU A 181 -10.90 -6.72 4.11
N ASN A 182 -11.09 -5.40 4.20
CA ASN A 182 -11.27 -4.54 3.02
C ASN A 182 -10.10 -4.64 2.04
N ILE A 183 -8.87 -4.59 2.56
CA ILE A 183 -7.65 -4.68 1.76
C ILE A 183 -7.55 -6.05 1.08
N LEU A 184 -7.84 -7.12 1.83
CA LEU A 184 -7.80 -8.48 1.29
C LEU A 184 -8.86 -8.68 0.20
N THR A 185 -10.09 -8.26 0.43
CA THR A 185 -11.17 -8.39 -0.56
C THR A 185 -10.91 -7.50 -1.78
N HIS A 186 -10.33 -6.31 -1.59
CA HIS A 186 -9.89 -5.47 -2.69
C HIS A 186 -8.90 -6.19 -3.61
N GLN A 187 -7.83 -6.77 -3.06
CA GLN A 187 -6.83 -7.47 -3.85
C GLN A 187 -7.40 -8.72 -4.53
N VAL A 188 -8.22 -9.51 -3.82
CA VAL A 188 -8.86 -10.70 -4.41
C VAL A 188 -9.81 -10.32 -5.56
N SER A 189 -10.65 -9.29 -5.38
CA SER A 189 -11.57 -8.83 -6.44
C SER A 189 -10.84 -8.17 -7.61
N LYS A 190 -9.71 -7.48 -7.35
CA LYS A 190 -8.83 -6.95 -8.38
C LYS A 190 -8.23 -8.06 -9.25
N VAL A 191 -7.85 -9.18 -8.66
CA VAL A 191 -7.38 -10.34 -9.45
C VAL A 191 -8.52 -11.02 -10.21
N ALA A 192 -9.67 -11.19 -9.57
CA ALA A 192 -10.82 -11.86 -10.18
C ALA A 192 -11.43 -11.06 -11.35
N GLY A 193 -11.33 -9.72 -11.31
CA GLY A 193 -11.99 -8.83 -12.28
C GLY A 193 -13.51 -8.78 -12.12
N THR A 194 -14.06 -9.43 -11.11
CA THR A 194 -15.49 -9.39 -10.79
C THR A 194 -15.70 -9.32 -9.27
N PRO A 195 -16.80 -8.73 -8.81
CA PRO A 195 -17.21 -8.85 -7.41
C PRO A 195 -17.43 -10.32 -7.08
N ASP A 196 -16.75 -10.81 -6.05
CA ASP A 196 -16.97 -12.16 -5.54
C ASP A 196 -18.21 -12.15 -4.63
N PRO A 197 -19.28 -12.89 -4.96
CA PRO A 197 -20.48 -12.95 -4.13
C PRO A 197 -20.22 -13.48 -2.73
N ASP A 198 -19.25 -14.37 -2.55
CA ASP A 198 -18.90 -14.93 -1.24
C ASP A 198 -18.16 -13.90 -0.36
N LEU A 199 -17.70 -12.81 -0.98
CA LEU A 199 -17.14 -11.63 -0.32
C LEU A 199 -18.15 -10.47 -0.25
N SER A 200 -19.37 -10.64 -0.77
CA SER A 200 -20.46 -9.67 -0.68
C SER A 200 -21.21 -9.82 0.65
N HIS A 201 -21.77 -8.71 1.14
CA HIS A 201 -22.30 -8.64 2.51
C HIS A 201 -23.62 -7.86 2.53
N ASP A 202 -24.60 -8.39 3.26
CA ASP A 202 -25.91 -7.76 3.45
C ASP A 202 -25.96 -6.98 4.77
N GLY A 203 -26.47 -5.75 4.72
CA GLY A 203 -26.77 -4.93 5.91
C GLY A 203 -26.32 -3.46 5.79
N PRO A 204 -27.04 -2.49 6.37
CA PRO A 204 -26.77 -1.05 6.21
C PRO A 204 -25.62 -0.52 7.11
N GLU A 205 -24.76 -1.39 7.63
CA GLU A 205 -23.72 -1.02 8.57
C GLU A 205 -22.47 -0.43 7.88
N ARG A 206 -21.76 0.50 8.55
CA ARG A 206 -20.51 1.11 8.06
C ARG A 206 -19.46 0.07 7.62
N ARG A 207 -19.39 -1.03 8.36
CA ARG A 207 -18.48 -2.13 8.04
C ARG A 207 -18.85 -2.79 6.71
N THR A 208 -20.12 -3.12 6.52
CA THR A 208 -20.63 -3.69 5.26
C THR A 208 -20.40 -2.74 4.08
N ALA A 209 -20.66 -1.45 4.28
CA ALA A 209 -20.34 -0.40 3.31
C ALA A 209 -18.87 -0.44 2.89
N PHE A 210 -17.98 -0.53 3.88
CA PHE A 210 -16.54 -0.57 3.65
C PHE A 210 -16.13 -1.83 2.90
N MET A 211 -16.67 -3.00 3.26
CA MET A 211 -16.32 -4.25 2.59
C MET A 211 -16.77 -4.24 1.13
N MET A 212 -18.00 -3.77 0.90
CA MET A 212 -18.58 -3.65 -0.43
C MET A 212 -17.76 -2.70 -1.30
N ARG A 213 -17.29 -1.57 -0.74
CA ARG A 213 -16.34 -0.69 -1.43
C ARG A 213 -15.08 -1.43 -1.85
N GLY A 214 -14.44 -2.19 -0.95
CA GLY A 214 -13.20 -2.93 -1.26
C GLY A 214 -13.37 -3.85 -2.47
N VAL A 215 -14.44 -4.66 -2.45
CA VAL A 215 -14.81 -5.59 -3.52
C VAL A 215 -15.06 -4.86 -4.84
N VAL A 216 -15.91 -3.82 -4.83
CA VAL A 216 -16.27 -3.08 -6.04
C VAL A 216 -15.06 -2.34 -6.63
N MET A 217 -14.29 -1.63 -5.81
CA MET A 217 -13.09 -0.92 -6.27
C MET A 217 -12.05 -1.87 -6.83
N GLY A 218 -11.85 -3.03 -6.20
CA GLY A 218 -10.95 -4.06 -6.71
C GLY A 218 -11.38 -4.51 -8.10
N ALA A 219 -12.63 -4.94 -8.23
CA ALA A 219 -13.18 -5.39 -9.51
C ALA A 219 -13.13 -4.31 -10.59
N LEU A 220 -13.45 -3.05 -10.27
CA LEU A 220 -13.43 -1.94 -11.24
C LEU A 220 -12.03 -1.61 -11.76
N ILE A 221 -10.97 -1.81 -10.99
CA ILE A 221 -9.60 -1.53 -11.46
C ILE A 221 -9.20 -2.48 -12.60
N SER A 222 -9.67 -3.73 -12.55
CA SER A 222 -9.27 -4.77 -13.51
C SER A 222 -10.34 -5.11 -14.54
N SER A 223 -11.56 -4.57 -14.39
CA SER A 223 -12.67 -4.77 -15.33
C SER A 223 -13.06 -3.47 -16.01
N ASN A 224 -13.47 -3.57 -17.27
CA ASN A 224 -14.10 -2.44 -17.97
C ASN A 224 -15.64 -2.47 -17.82
N ASP A 225 -16.14 -2.97 -16.68
CA ASP A 225 -17.59 -3.09 -16.40
C ASP A 225 -18.17 -1.74 -15.92
N VAL A 226 -18.62 -0.93 -16.87
CA VAL A 226 -19.28 0.36 -16.61
C VAL A 226 -20.62 0.16 -15.86
N GLU A 227 -21.30 -0.97 -16.03
CA GLU A 227 -22.55 -1.26 -15.31
C GLU A 227 -22.29 -1.49 -13.82
N LEU A 228 -21.17 -2.10 -13.45
CA LEU A 228 -20.76 -2.23 -12.06
C LEU A 228 -20.59 -0.86 -11.41
N ALA A 229 -19.90 0.07 -12.09
CA ALA A 229 -19.71 1.43 -11.59
C ALA A 229 -21.06 2.18 -11.45
N GLU A 230 -21.97 2.02 -12.41
CA GLU A 230 -23.30 2.62 -12.38
C GLU A 230 -24.20 2.02 -11.27
N ARG A 231 -24.16 0.70 -11.08
CA ARG A 231 -24.86 0.04 -9.95
C ARG A 231 -24.33 0.57 -8.62
N TYR A 232 -23.01 0.65 -8.47
CA TYR A 232 -22.39 1.16 -7.25
C TYR A 232 -22.81 2.60 -6.97
N ARG A 233 -22.75 3.49 -7.97
CA ARG A 233 -23.22 4.88 -7.86
C ARG A 233 -24.65 4.98 -7.33
N ARG A 234 -25.58 4.18 -7.87
CA ARG A 234 -26.98 4.15 -7.42
C ARG A 234 -27.13 3.69 -5.96
N GLU A 235 -26.30 2.76 -5.51
CA GLU A 235 -26.28 2.32 -4.12
C GLU A 235 -25.75 3.39 -3.17
N LEU A 236 -24.73 4.15 -3.58
CA LEU A 236 -24.26 5.33 -2.82
C LEU A 236 -25.33 6.43 -2.73
N ASP A 237 -26.04 6.70 -3.84
CA ASP A 237 -27.12 7.69 -3.87
C ASP A 237 -28.28 7.33 -2.93
N ARG A 238 -28.58 6.03 -2.81
CA ARG A 238 -29.65 5.51 -1.94
C ARG A 238 -29.24 5.40 -0.47
N THR A 239 -27.94 5.27 -0.20
CA THR A 239 -27.45 4.91 1.13
C THR A 239 -26.40 5.92 1.61
N PRO A 240 -26.80 6.98 2.37
CA PRO A 240 -25.91 8.07 2.76
C PRO A 240 -24.62 7.64 3.48
N ILE A 241 -24.67 6.54 4.24
CA ILE A 241 -23.48 6.01 4.93
C ILE A 241 -22.41 5.52 3.94
N TYR A 242 -22.79 5.06 2.74
CA TYR A 242 -21.85 4.62 1.72
C TYR A 242 -21.14 5.83 1.11
N ALA A 243 -21.88 6.92 0.83
CA ALA A 243 -21.31 8.17 0.33
C ALA A 243 -20.32 8.79 1.32
N ALA A 244 -20.67 8.82 2.62
CA ALA A 244 -19.76 9.31 3.65
C ALA A 244 -18.46 8.48 3.75
N LEU A 245 -18.57 7.16 3.58
CA LEU A 245 -17.42 6.28 3.59
C LEU A 245 -16.55 6.45 2.33
N GLU A 246 -17.17 6.72 1.18
CA GLU A 246 -16.43 7.01 -0.04
C GLU A 246 -15.66 8.34 0.08
N GLU A 247 -16.29 9.36 0.65
CA GLU A 247 -15.64 10.63 1.00
C GLU A 247 -14.46 10.45 1.95
N TRP A 248 -14.55 9.51 2.89
CA TRP A 248 -13.48 9.19 3.86
C TRP A 248 -12.30 8.44 3.24
N SER A 249 -12.57 7.57 2.26
CA SER A 249 -11.61 6.54 1.85
C SER A 249 -10.38 7.10 1.15
N PHE A 250 -10.54 7.88 0.08
CA PHE A 250 -9.42 8.45 -0.66
C PHE A 250 -8.54 9.39 0.17
N PRO A 251 -9.09 10.35 0.94
CA PRO A 251 -8.24 11.26 1.72
C PRO A 251 -7.42 10.55 2.79
N THR A 252 -7.95 9.49 3.41
CA THR A 252 -7.17 8.71 4.38
C THR A 252 -6.17 7.77 3.73
N TYR A 253 -6.48 7.25 2.53
CA TYR A 253 -5.58 6.44 1.70
C TYR A 253 -4.38 7.26 1.19
N THR A 254 -4.61 8.50 0.75
CA THR A 254 -3.56 9.42 0.24
C THR A 254 -2.92 10.29 1.33
N ARG A 255 -3.29 10.09 2.60
CA ARG A 255 -2.74 10.79 3.78
C ARG A 255 -3.08 12.28 3.88
N ASP A 256 -4.05 12.80 3.12
CA ASP A 256 -4.63 14.12 3.41
C ASP A 256 -5.39 14.07 4.76
N GLY A 257 -6.16 13.01 4.98
CA GLY A 257 -6.90 12.76 6.21
C GLY A 257 -6.22 11.73 7.11
N ARG A 258 -6.45 11.84 8.43
CA ARG A 258 -6.06 10.79 9.38
C ARG A 258 -7.08 9.65 9.36
N ILE A 259 -6.58 8.44 9.43
CA ILE A 259 -7.41 7.24 9.59
C ILE A 259 -8.13 7.31 10.95
N SER A 260 -9.43 7.04 10.97
CA SER A 260 -10.23 6.94 12.20
C SER A 260 -11.17 5.74 12.14
N SER A 261 -11.49 5.15 13.30
CA SER A 261 -12.34 3.95 13.38
C SER A 261 -13.83 4.22 13.16
N ASP A 262 -14.23 5.48 13.27
CA ASP A 262 -15.60 5.94 13.05
C ASP A 262 -15.84 6.44 11.61
N PHE A 263 -14.83 6.40 10.74
CA PHE A 263 -14.90 6.85 9.35
C PHE A 263 -15.28 8.34 9.21
N THR A 264 -14.74 9.18 10.08
CA THR A 264 -14.96 10.62 10.06
C THR A 264 -13.74 11.37 9.52
N LEU A 265 -14.00 12.55 8.97
CA LEU A 265 -12.97 13.47 8.48
C LEU A 265 -13.20 14.86 9.12
N PRO A 266 -12.15 15.67 9.32
CA PRO A 266 -12.27 17.05 9.81
C PRO A 266 -13.12 17.91 8.87
N SER A 267 -13.91 18.84 9.43
CA SER A 267 -14.84 19.70 8.66
C SER A 267 -14.16 20.47 7.52
N SER A 268 -12.93 20.94 7.73
CA SER A 268 -12.06 21.48 6.69
C SER A 268 -10.93 20.51 6.39
N LEU A 269 -10.81 20.10 5.14
CA LEU A 269 -9.71 19.25 4.67
C LEU A 269 -9.33 19.66 3.25
N LEU A 270 -8.04 19.95 3.04
CA LEU A 270 -7.50 20.27 1.72
C LEU A 270 -7.03 18.97 1.05
N LEU A 271 -7.54 18.68 -0.14
CA LEU A 271 -7.38 17.39 -0.82
C LEU A 271 -6.16 17.35 -1.75
N ARG A 272 -4.96 17.76 -1.27
CA ARG A 272 -3.77 17.91 -2.12
C ARG A 272 -3.28 16.59 -2.69
N ASN A 273 -3.02 15.60 -1.82
CA ASN A 273 -2.50 14.30 -2.26
C ASN A 273 -3.58 13.50 -2.98
N THR A 274 -4.82 13.62 -2.52
CA THR A 274 -6.01 13.05 -3.15
C THR A 274 -6.16 13.54 -4.58
N ALA A 275 -6.06 14.85 -4.82
CA ALA A 275 -6.19 15.41 -6.17
C ALA A 275 -5.08 14.89 -7.09
N GLN A 276 -3.84 14.81 -6.61
CA GLN A 276 -2.72 14.25 -7.35
C GLN A 276 -2.97 12.78 -7.72
N GLU A 277 -3.46 11.98 -6.78
CA GLU A 277 -3.73 10.57 -7.02
C GLU A 277 -4.88 10.37 -8.02
N VAL A 278 -5.99 11.12 -7.87
CA VAL A 278 -7.11 11.06 -8.81
C VAL A 278 -6.67 11.43 -10.24
N LEU A 279 -5.81 12.45 -10.39
CA LEU A 279 -5.26 12.82 -11.71
C LEU A 279 -4.45 11.68 -12.32
N ARG A 280 -3.60 11.02 -11.53
CA ARG A 280 -2.83 9.84 -11.95
C ARG A 280 -3.75 8.69 -12.37
N GLU A 281 -4.80 8.45 -11.60
CA GLU A 281 -5.77 7.37 -11.84
C GLU A 281 -6.63 7.61 -13.10
N ILE A 282 -7.04 8.86 -13.38
CA ILE A 282 -7.73 9.22 -14.63
C ILE A 282 -6.90 8.86 -15.87
N GLU A 283 -5.58 9.05 -15.78
CA GLU A 283 -4.66 8.77 -16.89
C GLU A 283 -4.37 7.27 -17.03
N SER A 284 -4.25 6.55 -15.90
CA SER A 284 -3.68 5.20 -15.85
C SER A 284 -4.70 4.07 -15.89
N TYR A 285 -5.93 4.27 -15.39
CA TYR A 285 -6.92 3.21 -15.27
C TYR A 285 -7.85 3.09 -16.48
N ASN A 286 -8.62 1.99 -16.47
CA ASN A 286 -9.60 1.66 -17.50
C ASN A 286 -10.82 2.61 -17.48
N ASP A 287 -11.70 2.48 -18.46
CA ASP A 287 -12.80 3.41 -18.67
C ASP A 287 -13.90 3.28 -17.61
N ALA A 288 -14.17 2.07 -17.11
CA ALA A 288 -15.15 1.86 -16.03
C ALA A 288 -14.70 2.52 -14.72
N TYR A 289 -13.41 2.44 -14.38
CA TYR A 289 -12.86 3.13 -13.22
C TYR A 289 -12.95 4.65 -13.38
N VAL A 290 -12.60 5.18 -14.56
CA VAL A 290 -12.78 6.62 -14.86
C VAL A 290 -14.24 7.02 -14.75
N TYR A 291 -15.18 6.22 -15.24
CA TYR A 291 -16.61 6.49 -15.09
C TYR A 291 -17.01 6.59 -13.62
N TYR A 292 -16.53 5.69 -12.76
CA TYR A 292 -16.73 5.78 -11.31
C TYR A 292 -16.16 7.08 -10.75
N LEU A 293 -14.93 7.47 -11.10
CA LEU A 293 -14.32 8.71 -10.61
C LEU A 293 -15.18 9.94 -10.96
N VAL A 294 -15.61 10.06 -12.21
CA VAL A 294 -16.34 11.26 -12.67
C VAL A 294 -17.79 11.30 -12.22
N SER A 295 -18.45 10.13 -12.12
CA SER A 295 -19.87 10.04 -11.77
C SER A 295 -20.12 9.96 -10.27
N THR A 296 -19.11 9.53 -9.50
CA THR A 296 -19.24 9.26 -8.07
C THR A 296 -18.20 10.05 -7.27
N TYR A 297 -16.91 9.70 -7.35
CA TYR A 297 -15.93 10.17 -6.38
C TYR A 297 -15.64 11.69 -6.47
N ILE A 298 -15.33 12.22 -7.65
CA ILE A 298 -14.97 13.63 -7.82
C ILE A 298 -16.12 14.58 -7.37
N PRO A 299 -17.39 14.33 -7.72
CA PRO A 299 -18.50 15.09 -7.16
C PRO A 299 -18.53 15.14 -5.63
N LEU A 300 -18.23 14.01 -4.96
CA LEU A 300 -18.16 13.93 -3.49
C LEU A 300 -16.98 14.76 -2.96
N ALA A 301 -15.80 14.59 -3.55
CA ALA A 301 -14.58 15.33 -3.19
C ALA A 301 -14.77 16.85 -3.31
N LEU A 302 -15.44 17.33 -4.36
CA LEU A 302 -15.72 18.76 -4.58
C LEU A 302 -16.68 19.36 -3.56
N ARG A 303 -17.57 18.57 -2.94
CA ARG A 303 -18.39 19.04 -1.83
C ARG A 303 -17.54 19.31 -0.58
N ARG A 304 -16.44 18.57 -0.44
CA ARG A 304 -15.52 18.67 0.69
C ARG A 304 -14.50 19.79 0.51
N ASP A 305 -13.89 19.83 -0.66
CA ASP A 305 -12.89 20.81 -1.05
C ASP A 305 -13.24 21.34 -2.45
N PRO A 306 -13.93 22.49 -2.53
CA PRO A 306 -14.31 23.09 -3.80
C PRO A 306 -13.12 23.46 -4.69
N THR A 307 -11.91 23.60 -4.11
CA THR A 307 -10.69 23.88 -4.89
C THR A 307 -10.04 22.61 -5.44
N PHE A 308 -10.52 21.43 -5.04
CA PHE A 308 -9.97 20.12 -5.37
C PHE A 308 -8.44 20.09 -5.19
N GLY A 309 -7.97 20.39 -3.98
CA GLY A 309 -6.55 20.48 -3.67
C GLY A 309 -5.81 21.62 -4.40
N SER A 310 -6.55 22.64 -4.84
CA SER A 310 -6.07 23.70 -5.74
C SER A 310 -5.65 23.21 -7.15
N ARG A 311 -6.26 22.13 -7.64
CA ARG A 311 -5.91 21.46 -8.93
C ARG A 311 -7.06 21.47 -9.95
N LEU A 312 -8.05 22.35 -9.81
CA LEU A 312 -9.22 22.40 -10.71
C LEU A 312 -8.86 22.47 -12.20
N ALA A 313 -7.89 23.32 -12.57
CA ALA A 313 -7.48 23.48 -13.97
C ALA A 313 -6.89 22.18 -14.55
N GLU A 314 -6.04 21.50 -13.77
CA GLU A 314 -5.44 20.21 -14.15
C GLU A 314 -6.50 19.12 -14.28
N LEU A 315 -7.48 19.10 -13.35
CA LEU A 315 -8.60 18.18 -13.40
C LEU A 315 -9.45 18.39 -14.67
N VAL A 316 -9.78 19.64 -15.00
CA VAL A 316 -10.50 19.96 -16.24
C VAL A 316 -9.74 19.45 -17.46
N ALA A 317 -8.44 19.75 -17.55
CA ALA A 317 -7.61 19.33 -18.69
C ALA A 317 -7.49 17.80 -18.80
N ALA A 318 -7.36 17.09 -17.68
CA ALA A 318 -7.32 15.63 -17.65
C ALA A 318 -8.63 15.01 -18.14
N LEU A 319 -9.77 15.53 -17.67
CA LEU A 319 -11.10 15.05 -18.07
C LEU A 319 -11.43 15.34 -19.53
N GLU A 320 -11.02 16.50 -20.05
CA GLU A 320 -11.19 16.83 -21.47
C GLU A 320 -10.37 15.90 -22.37
N ARG A 321 -9.08 15.70 -22.03
CA ARG A 321 -8.21 14.76 -22.76
C ARG A 321 -8.79 13.35 -22.75
N ARG A 322 -9.20 12.86 -21.57
CA ARG A 322 -9.77 11.52 -21.44
C ARG A 322 -11.09 11.41 -22.20
N GLY A 323 -12.01 12.35 -22.02
CA GLY A 323 -13.32 12.37 -22.64
C GLY A 323 -13.30 12.45 -24.17
N ALA A 324 -12.35 13.18 -24.77
CA ALA A 324 -12.19 13.26 -26.21
C ALA A 324 -11.84 11.92 -26.87
N GLY A 325 -11.09 11.07 -26.17
CA GLY A 325 -10.71 9.73 -26.63
C GLY A 325 -11.75 8.63 -26.39
N GLN A 326 -12.87 8.93 -25.69
CA GLN A 326 -13.82 7.90 -25.26
C GLN A 326 -14.82 7.47 -26.34
N ARG A 327 -14.93 6.15 -26.50
CA ARG A 327 -15.91 5.51 -27.40
C ARG A 327 -17.27 5.34 -26.72
N ASP A 328 -17.29 4.99 -25.44
CA ASP A 328 -18.55 4.85 -24.69
C ASP A 328 -19.16 6.24 -24.47
N ARG A 329 -20.38 6.40 -24.98
CA ARG A 329 -21.14 7.65 -24.91
C ARG A 329 -21.40 8.09 -23.46
N ARG A 330 -21.68 7.15 -22.55
CA ARG A 330 -22.02 7.44 -21.15
C ARG A 330 -20.84 8.08 -20.42
N ILE A 331 -19.64 7.56 -20.67
CA ILE A 331 -18.39 8.04 -20.07
C ILE A 331 -18.08 9.44 -20.61
N ARG A 332 -18.17 9.61 -21.92
CA ARG A 332 -17.98 10.92 -22.56
C ARG A 332 -18.97 11.97 -22.04
N GLU A 333 -20.25 11.61 -21.92
CA GLU A 333 -21.28 12.50 -21.36
C GLU A 333 -21.01 12.85 -19.90
N ALA A 334 -20.62 11.88 -19.06
CA ALA A 334 -20.28 12.11 -17.66
C ALA A 334 -19.07 13.05 -17.51
N CYS A 335 -18.00 12.82 -18.28
CA CYS A 335 -16.84 13.72 -18.33
C CYS A 335 -17.24 15.14 -18.75
N ASN A 336 -18.00 15.29 -19.84
CA ASN A 336 -18.43 16.60 -20.35
C ASN A 336 -19.31 17.35 -19.34
N ALA A 337 -20.24 16.66 -18.69
CA ALA A 337 -21.09 17.23 -17.65
C ALA A 337 -20.27 17.74 -16.47
N LEU A 338 -19.29 16.95 -16.01
CA LEU A 338 -18.40 17.34 -14.93
C LEU A 338 -17.51 18.53 -15.32
N VAL A 339 -16.88 18.50 -16.50
CA VAL A 339 -16.07 19.62 -17.02
C VAL A 339 -16.87 20.93 -17.08
N LYS A 340 -18.11 20.88 -17.60
CA LYS A 340 -18.99 22.06 -17.65
C LYS A 340 -19.27 22.61 -16.26
N ARG A 341 -19.49 21.75 -15.27
CA ARG A 341 -19.68 22.16 -13.87
C ARG A 341 -18.42 22.79 -13.30
N LEU A 342 -17.25 22.18 -13.52
CA LEU A 342 -15.96 22.65 -13.00
C LEU A 342 -15.59 24.04 -13.56
N LYS A 343 -15.78 24.27 -14.86
CA LYS A 343 -15.55 25.58 -15.49
C LYS A 343 -16.49 26.67 -14.98
N GLY A 344 -17.64 26.30 -14.42
CA GLY A 344 -18.55 27.24 -13.74
C GLY A 344 -18.13 27.58 -12.30
N MET A 345 -17.16 26.85 -11.73
CA MET A 345 -16.62 27.08 -10.39
C MET A 345 -15.29 27.85 -10.39
N SER A 346 -14.57 27.82 -11.52
CA SER A 346 -13.24 28.42 -11.72
C SER A 346 -13.28 29.91 -12.01
#